data_AF-A0A4Z0QG01-F1
#
_entry.id   AF-A0A4Z0QG01-F1
#
_cell.length_a   1.000
_cell.length_b   1.000
_cell.length_c   1.000
_cell.angle_alpha   90.00
_cell.angle_beta   90.00
_cell.angle_gamma   90.00
#
_symmetry.space_group_name_H-M   'P 1'
#
loop_
_entity.id
_entity.type
_entity.pdbx_description
1 polymer ?
#
loop_
_entity_poly.entity_id
_entity_poly.type
_entity_poly.pdbx_seq_one_letter_code
_entity_poly.pdbx_strand_id
1 'polypeptide(L)'
;MLFSPTDAQALGQELNTFYTEASNFFTFPLNKSGYTICIDLLKDGQYILVSLTVGLAAYSIEHIEFYMGETKDEVVQELREVFELLSRHETRLVSVVGPETKVGLEILQNGKWTQYGYFSAAKMV
;
A
#
# COMPACT_ATOMS: atom_id res chain seq x y z
N MET A 1 2.37 -2.49 -19.70
CA MET A 1 1.74 -1.19 -20.01
C MET A 1 2.62 -0.08 -19.42
N LEU A 2 2.51 1.20 -19.78
CA LEU A 2 3.30 2.23 -19.09
C LEU A 2 2.40 3.31 -18.49
N PHE A 3 2.50 3.52 -17.17
CA PHE A 3 1.92 4.65 -16.47
C PHE A 3 2.84 5.86 -16.60
N SER A 4 2.24 7.00 -16.94
CA SER A 4 2.90 8.29 -17.11
C SER A 4 2.61 9.22 -15.93
N PRO A 5 3.38 10.31 -15.77
CA PRO A 5 3.08 11.34 -14.77
C PRO A 5 1.66 11.92 -14.90
N THR A 6 1.12 12.02 -16.12
CA THR A 6 -0.26 12.49 -16.35
C THR A 6 -1.29 11.54 -15.74
N ASP A 7 -1.04 10.23 -15.81
CA ASP A 7 -1.94 9.24 -15.21
C ASP A 7 -1.90 9.32 -13.68
N ALA A 8 -0.70 9.44 -13.11
CA ALA A 8 -0.52 9.61 -11.68
C ALA A 8 -1.17 10.91 -11.17
N GLN A 9 -1.08 11.99 -11.95
CA GLN A 9 -1.73 13.25 -11.64
C GLN A 9 -3.25 13.14 -11.63
N ALA A 10 -3.83 12.50 -12.65
CA ALA A 10 -5.28 12.29 -12.72
C ALA A 10 -5.78 11.43 -11.54
N LEU A 11 -5.04 10.37 -11.22
CA LEU A 11 -5.36 9.50 -10.08
C LEU A 11 -5.23 10.24 -8.74
N GLY A 12 -4.18 11.05 -8.56
CA GLY A 12 -4.02 11.87 -7.34
C GLY A 12 -5.18 12.85 -7.14
N GLN A 13 -5.63 13.50 -8.22
CA GLN A 13 -6.80 14.39 -8.16
C GLN A 13 -8.08 13.64 -7.76
N GLU A 14 -8.31 12.46 -8.33
CA GLU A 14 -9.47 11.63 -8.01
C GLU A 14 -9.47 11.15 -6.56
N LEU A 15 -8.31 10.69 -6.08
CA LEU A 15 -8.12 10.21 -4.70
C LEU A 15 -8.01 11.35 -3.68
N ASN A 16 -8.05 12.61 -4.13
CA ASN A 16 -7.81 13.80 -3.32
C ASN A 16 -6.51 13.71 -2.51
N THR A 17 -5.43 13.30 -3.17
CA THR A 17 -4.09 13.18 -2.59
C THR A 17 -3.02 13.69 -3.55
N PHE A 18 -1.85 14.06 -3.03
CA PHE A 18 -0.69 14.32 -3.86
C PHE A 18 0.02 13.00 -4.20
N TYR A 19 0.95 13.02 -5.16
CA TYR A 19 1.84 11.90 -5.39
C TYR A 19 3.29 12.36 -5.41
N THR A 20 4.21 11.45 -5.11
CA THR A 20 5.65 11.63 -5.37
C THR A 20 6.10 10.66 -6.44
N GLU A 21 7.11 11.05 -7.23
CA GLU A 21 7.64 10.23 -8.31
C GLU A 21 9.05 9.74 -7.99
N ALA A 22 9.26 8.44 -8.15
CA ALA A 22 10.57 7.80 -8.18
C ALA A 22 10.90 7.33 -9.60
N SER A 23 12.07 6.71 -9.80
CA SER A 23 12.49 6.22 -11.12
C SER A 23 11.49 5.22 -11.72
N ASN A 24 10.96 4.32 -10.89
CA ASN A 24 10.15 3.18 -11.30
C ASN A 24 8.71 3.16 -10.78
N PHE A 25 8.32 4.07 -9.88
CA PHE A 25 6.95 4.12 -9.34
C PHE A 25 6.48 5.54 -9.00
N PHE A 26 5.17 5.66 -8.79
CA PHE A 26 4.49 6.82 -8.20
C PHE A 26 3.95 6.42 -6.83
N THR A 27 4.17 7.23 -5.79
CA THR A 27 3.68 6.97 -4.43
C THR A 27 2.50 7.88 -4.11
N PHE A 28 1.41 7.29 -3.64
CA PHE A 28 0.23 7.97 -3.12
C PHE A 28 0.20 7.82 -1.58
N PRO A 29 0.63 8.84 -0.82
CA PRO A 29 0.65 8.77 0.63
C PRO A 29 -0.74 9.02 1.23
N LEU A 30 -1.02 8.26 2.28
CA LEU A 30 -2.20 8.38 3.13
C LEU A 30 -1.75 8.60 4.58
N ASN A 31 -1.85 9.85 5.03
CA ASN A 31 -1.41 10.23 6.37
C ASN A 31 -2.45 9.80 7.43
N LYS A 32 -1.99 9.02 8.42
CA LYS A 32 -2.75 8.63 9.60
C LYS A 32 -2.10 9.23 10.85
N SER A 33 -2.80 9.15 11.98
CA SER A 33 -2.24 9.66 13.24
C SER A 33 -1.01 8.84 13.66
N GLY A 34 0.18 9.41 13.45
CA GLY A 34 1.46 8.84 13.88
C GLY A 34 2.22 8.03 12.82
N TYR A 35 1.68 7.85 11.61
CA TYR A 35 2.35 7.14 10.51
C TYR A 35 1.71 7.47 9.16
N THR A 36 2.42 7.17 8.07
CA THR A 36 1.91 7.31 6.70
C THR A 36 1.86 5.94 6.04
N ILE A 37 0.74 5.62 5.40
CA ILE A 37 0.63 4.46 4.52
C ILE A 37 0.94 4.94 3.10
N CYS A 38 1.91 4.33 2.44
CA CYS A 38 2.31 4.65 1.08
C CYS A 38 1.79 3.55 0.15
N ILE A 39 1.04 3.94 -0.88
CA ILE A 39 0.53 3.04 -1.91
C ILE A 39 1.28 3.38 -3.20
N ASP A 40 2.16 2.50 -3.64
CA ASP A 40 3.05 2.74 -4.79
C ASP A 40 2.50 2.07 -6.05
N LEU A 41 2.41 2.81 -7.15
CA LEU A 41 2.05 2.33 -8.49
C LEU A 41 3.31 2.23 -9.35
N LEU A 42 3.73 1.03 -9.77
CA LEU A 42 4.85 0.93 -10.69
C LEU A 42 4.51 1.46 -12.09
N LYS A 43 5.49 2.11 -12.71
CA LYS A 43 5.37 2.69 -14.04
C LYS A 43 5.15 1.65 -15.13
N ASP A 44 5.49 0.40 -14.92
CA ASP A 44 5.23 -0.71 -15.85
C ASP A 44 3.82 -1.33 -15.71
N GLY A 45 3.04 -0.85 -14.73
CA GLY A 45 1.68 -1.28 -14.45
C GLY A 45 1.57 -2.71 -13.94
N GLN A 46 2.64 -3.25 -13.33
CA GLN A 46 2.63 -4.64 -12.86
C GLN A 46 2.36 -4.80 -11.37
N TYR A 47 2.58 -3.78 -10.52
CA TYR A 47 2.44 -3.96 -9.07
C TYR A 47 1.95 -2.72 -8.31
N ILE A 48 1.26 -3.00 -7.19
CA ILE A 48 1.02 -2.07 -6.09
C ILE A 48 1.81 -2.51 -4.85
N LEU A 49 2.63 -1.63 -4.30
CA LEU A 49 3.30 -1.87 -3.02
C LEU A 49 2.63 -1.04 -1.93
N VAL A 50 2.25 -1.66 -0.81
CA VAL A 50 1.79 -0.94 0.37
C VAL A 50 2.89 -0.96 1.42
N SER A 51 3.40 0.21 1.76
CA SER A 51 4.43 0.39 2.79
C SER A 51 3.98 1.38 3.88
N LEU A 52 4.65 1.33 5.03
CA LEU A 52 4.47 2.24 6.16
C LEU A 52 5.71 3.08 6.34
N THR A 53 5.50 4.37 6.54
CA THR A 53 6.54 5.26 7.03
C THR A 53 6.19 5.68 8.46
N VAL A 54 7.10 5.43 9.40
CA VAL A 54 7.01 5.84 10.81
C VAL A 54 8.26 6.64 11.16
N GLY A 55 8.13 7.96 11.24
CA GLY A 55 9.30 8.84 11.36
C GLY A 55 10.19 8.73 10.12
N LEU A 56 11.43 8.24 10.29
CA LEU A 56 12.40 8.01 9.21
C LEU A 56 12.45 6.55 8.73
N ALA A 57 11.73 5.64 9.40
CA ALA A 57 11.77 4.22 9.08
C ALA A 57 10.64 3.86 8.09
N ALA A 58 10.99 3.12 7.04
CA ALA A 58 10.05 2.56 6.09
C ALA A 58 9.94 1.03 6.29
N TYR A 59 8.71 0.52 6.32
CA TYR A 59 8.39 -0.90 6.50
C TYR A 59 7.44 -1.36 5.39
N SER A 60 7.81 -2.35 4.61
CA SER A 60 6.87 -2.93 3.63
C SER A 60 5.82 -3.78 4.35
N ILE A 61 4.52 -3.59 4.03
CA ILE A 61 3.41 -4.34 4.64
C ILE A 61 2.90 -5.42 3.69
N GLU A 62 2.52 -5.04 2.48
CA GLU A 62 1.74 -5.88 1.59
C GLU A 62 2.21 -5.74 0.15
N HIS A 63 2.13 -6.85 -0.55
CA HIS A 63 2.40 -6.98 -1.96
C HIS A 63 1.12 -7.43 -2.65
N ILE A 64 0.56 -6.58 -3.51
CA ILE A 64 -0.54 -6.97 -4.41
C ILE A 64 0.12 -7.23 -5.76
N GLU A 65 0.17 -8.51 -6.14
CA GLU A 65 0.70 -8.97 -7.42
C GLU A 65 -0.43 -9.04 -8.44
N PHE A 66 -0.26 -8.32 -9.53
CA PHE A 66 -1.13 -8.44 -10.68
C PHE A 66 -0.50 -9.42 -11.67
N TYR A 67 -1.31 -10.37 -12.17
CA TYR A 67 -0.81 -11.35 -13.14
C TYR A 67 -0.71 -10.71 -14.53
N MET A 68 0.33 -11.07 -15.29
CA MET A 68 0.56 -10.53 -16.64
C MET A 68 -0.68 -10.68 -17.52
N GLY A 69 -1.38 -9.58 -17.81
CA GLY A 69 -2.58 -9.58 -18.64
C GLY A 69 -3.59 -8.47 -18.36
N GLU A 70 -3.48 -7.81 -17.21
CA GLU A 70 -4.42 -6.76 -16.84
C GLU A 70 -4.26 -5.47 -17.65
N THR A 71 -5.38 -4.78 -17.75
CA THR A 71 -5.53 -3.48 -18.37
C THR A 71 -5.18 -2.36 -17.39
N LYS A 72 -4.96 -1.16 -17.92
CA LYS A 72 -4.69 0.04 -17.11
C LYS A 72 -5.79 0.29 -16.10
N ASP A 73 -7.02 0.11 -16.56
CA ASP A 73 -8.22 0.45 -15.82
C ASP A 73 -8.42 -0.52 -14.67
N GLU A 74 -8.07 -1.81 -14.83
CA GLU A 74 -8.06 -2.80 -13.75
C GLU A 74 -7.04 -2.42 -12.66
N VAL A 75 -5.80 -2.11 -13.03
CA VAL A 75 -4.76 -1.69 -12.07
C VAL A 75 -5.16 -0.40 -11.35
N VAL A 76 -5.73 0.57 -12.07
CA VAL A 76 -6.23 1.82 -11.47
C VAL A 76 -7.40 1.55 -10.54
N GLN A 77 -8.31 0.67 -10.90
CA GLN A 77 -9.47 0.31 -10.08
C GLN A 77 -9.03 -0.36 -8.77
N GLU A 78 -8.10 -1.30 -8.82
CA GLU A 78 -7.57 -1.92 -7.60
C GLU A 78 -6.83 -0.92 -6.71
N LEU A 79 -6.05 0.00 -7.29
CA LEU A 79 -5.42 1.07 -6.52
C LEU A 79 -6.47 1.92 -5.80
N ARG A 80 -7.56 2.28 -6.47
CA ARG A 80 -8.68 3.00 -5.85
C ARG A 80 -9.28 2.21 -4.71
N GLU A 81 -9.54 0.92 -4.89
CA GLU A 81 -10.13 0.07 -3.86
C GLU A 81 -9.24 -0.03 -2.63
N VAL A 82 -7.93 -0.21 -2.82
CA VAL A 82 -6.94 -0.23 -1.74
C VAL A 82 -6.89 1.12 -1.02
N PHE A 83 -6.86 2.22 -1.77
CA PHE A 83 -6.85 3.57 -1.20
C PHE A 83 -8.13 3.87 -0.42
N GLU A 84 -9.30 3.53 -0.95
CA GLU A 84 -10.59 3.69 -0.27
C GLU A 84 -10.68 2.85 1.00
N LEU A 85 -10.24 1.59 0.93
CA LEU A 85 -10.18 0.70 2.08
C LEU A 85 -9.35 1.31 3.21
N LEU A 86 -8.13 1.75 2.90
CA LEU A 86 -7.20 2.26 3.90
C LEU A 86 -7.60 3.66 4.40
N SER A 87 -8.18 4.50 3.55
CA SER A 87 -8.64 5.84 3.94
C SER A 87 -9.83 5.81 4.89
N ARG A 88 -10.84 4.96 4.62
CA ARG A 88 -12.12 4.95 5.35
C ARG A 88 -12.08 4.21 6.69
N HIS A 89 -11.12 3.32 6.89
CA HIS A 89 -11.07 2.49 8.09
C HIS A 89 -10.07 3.03 9.12
N GLU A 90 -10.35 2.72 10.39
CA GLU A 90 -9.37 2.88 11.46
C GLU A 90 -8.23 1.90 11.25
N THR A 91 -7.02 2.37 11.44
CA THR A 91 -5.81 1.60 11.22
C THR A 91 -4.90 1.72 12.43
N ARG A 92 -4.17 0.65 12.77
CA ARG A 92 -3.14 0.69 13.81
C ARG A 92 -1.92 -0.13 13.42
N LEU A 93 -0.78 0.28 13.95
CA LEU A 93 0.47 -0.45 13.77
C LEU A 93 0.57 -1.56 14.81
N VAL A 94 1.04 -2.71 14.37
CA VAL A 94 1.35 -3.83 15.26
C VAL A 94 2.79 -4.28 15.05
N SER A 95 3.48 -4.60 16.14
CA SER A 95 4.80 -5.21 16.08
C SER A 95 4.67 -6.73 16.08
N VAL A 96 5.24 -7.38 15.08
CA VAL A 96 5.34 -8.85 15.02
C VAL A 96 6.74 -9.22 15.49
N VAL A 97 6.80 -9.89 16.64
CA VAL A 97 8.07 -10.33 17.25
C VAL A 97 8.38 -11.74 16.75
N GLY A 98 9.39 -11.84 15.88
CA GLY A 98 10.01 -13.09 15.46
C GLY A 98 11.53 -13.04 15.66
N PRO A 99 12.33 -13.77 14.87
CA PRO A 99 13.79 -13.63 14.84
C PRO A 99 14.25 -12.19 14.53
N GLU A 100 13.40 -11.42 13.85
CA GLU A 100 13.53 -9.99 13.61
C GLU A 100 12.22 -9.29 14.02
N THR A 101 12.32 -8.03 14.46
CA THR A 101 11.13 -7.20 14.72
C THR A 101 10.57 -6.71 13.39
N LYS A 102 9.34 -7.12 13.08
CA LYS A 102 8.60 -6.64 11.90
C LYS A 102 7.45 -5.73 12.33
N VAL A 103 7.04 -4.84 11.45
CA VAL A 103 5.85 -4.01 11.62
C VAL A 103 4.78 -4.49 10.66
N GLY A 104 3.54 -4.59 11.14
CA GLY A 104 2.34 -4.84 10.34
C GLY A 104 1.30 -3.74 10.53
N LEU A 105 0.27 -3.79 9.70
CA LEU A 105 -0.88 -2.89 9.75
C LEU A 105 -2.12 -3.71 10.07
N GLU A 106 -2.91 -3.26 11.03
CA GLU A 106 -4.25 -3.79 11.25
C GLU A 106 -5.28 -2.75 10.81
N ILE A 107 -6.31 -3.22 10.11
CA ILE A 107 -7.44 -2.42 9.63
C ILE A 107 -8.69 -2.90 10.36
N LEU A 108 -9.45 -1.99 10.97
CA LEU A 108 -10.72 -2.32 11.62
C LEU A 108 -11.82 -2.46 10.57
N GLN A 109 -12.24 -3.69 10.28
CA GLN A 109 -13.34 -4.00 9.35
C GLN A 109 -14.44 -4.79 10.07
N ASN A 110 -15.69 -4.36 9.93
CA ASN A 110 -16.84 -5.05 10.52
C ASN A 110 -16.68 -5.34 12.04
N GLY A 111 -16.07 -4.40 12.77
CA GLY A 111 -15.80 -4.53 14.21
C GLY A 111 -14.68 -5.51 14.57
N LYS A 112 -13.90 -6.01 13.59
CA LYS A 112 -12.77 -6.92 13.79
C LYS A 112 -11.51 -6.32 13.18
N TRP A 113 -10.38 -6.50 13.86
CA TRP A 113 -9.07 -6.15 13.31
C TRP A 113 -8.62 -7.23 12.33
N THR A 114 -8.42 -6.85 11.08
CA THR A 114 -7.81 -7.69 10.04
C THR A 114 -6.35 -7.26 9.88
N GLN A 115 -5.42 -8.20 10.03
CA GLN A 115 -3.99 -7.95 9.95
C GLN A 115 -3.48 -8.10 8.52
N TYR A 116 -2.63 -7.17 8.10
CA TYR A 116 -1.90 -7.13 6.84
C TYR A 116 -0.41 -6.93 7.15
N GLY A 117 0.50 -7.57 6.41
CA GLY A 117 1.92 -7.58 6.77
C GLY A 117 2.63 -8.87 6.40
N TYR A 118 3.97 -8.89 6.50
CA TYR A 118 4.72 -10.14 6.50
C TYR A 118 4.28 -11.07 7.64
N PHE A 119 3.60 -12.15 7.31
CA PHE A 119 3.42 -13.29 8.20
C PHE A 119 4.63 -14.21 8.03
N SER A 120 5.52 -14.31 9.02
CA SER A 120 6.35 -15.51 9.05
C SER A 120 5.45 -16.66 9.47
N ALA A 121 5.01 -17.46 8.50
CA ALA A 121 4.80 -18.88 8.77
C ALA A 121 6.18 -19.51 9.02
N ALA A 122 6.75 -19.26 10.18
CA ALA A 122 7.84 -20.07 10.72
C ALA A 122 7.23 -20.98 11.79
N LYS A 123 6.46 -21.98 11.36
CA LYS A 123 6.57 -23.27 12.04
C LYS A 123 7.67 -24.02 11.31
N MET A 124 8.88 -23.93 11.84
CA MET A 124 9.83 -25.02 11.69
C MET A 124 9.20 -26.25 12.34
N VAL A 125 8.93 -27.28 11.54
CA VAL A 125 9.00 -28.68 11.98
C VAL A 125 9.82 -29.41 10.94
#